data_AF-A0A942EGH6-F1
#
_entry.id   AF-A0A942EGH6-F1
#
_cell.length_a   1.000
_cell.length_b   1.000
_cell.length_c   1.000
_cell.angle_alpha   90.00
_cell.angle_beta   90.00
_cell.angle_gamma   90.00
#
_symmetry.space_group_name_H-M   'P 1'
#
loop_
_entity.id
_entity.type
_entity.pdbx_description
1 polymer ?
#
loop_
_entity_poly.entity_id
_entity_poly.type
_entity_poly.pdbx_seq_one_letter_code
_entity_poly.pdbx_strand_id
1 'polypeptide(L)'
;MTTYTQNDLEGWEFKIVRSNGKIIGDKFQELIAEEAKNGWEQVEKFDDYRIRFKRRIEKRQQDSCAEIDPYRTQVGISDARLVFMIFGGVFAFVAILVGIIILTTTG
;
A
#
# COMPACT_ATOMS: atom_id res chain seq x y z
N MET A 1 -11.57 -11.19 -15.81
CA MET A 1 -11.76 -9.73 -15.84
C MET A 1 -13.24 -9.45 -15.77
N THR A 2 -13.66 -8.64 -14.81
CA THR A 2 -15.03 -8.11 -14.75
C THR A 2 -15.32 -7.25 -16.00
N THR A 3 -16.39 -7.60 -16.73
CA THR A 3 -16.89 -6.84 -17.89
C THR A 3 -17.92 -5.83 -17.39
N TYR A 4 -17.77 -4.56 -17.76
CA TYR A 4 -18.72 -3.50 -17.41
C TYR A 4 -19.51 -3.07 -18.63
N THR A 5 -20.80 -2.85 -18.46
CA THR A 5 -21.64 -2.13 -19.42
C THR A 5 -21.59 -0.63 -19.13
N GLN A 6 -22.00 0.21 -20.08
CA GLN A 6 -21.97 1.66 -19.91
C GLN A 6 -22.80 2.13 -18.70
N ASN A 7 -23.90 1.44 -18.40
CA ASN A 7 -24.72 1.70 -17.21
C ASN A 7 -24.01 1.38 -15.89
N ASP A 8 -23.05 0.45 -15.89
CA ASP A 8 -22.26 0.11 -14.70
C ASP A 8 -21.18 1.17 -14.39
N LEU A 9 -20.88 2.03 -15.37
CA LEU A 9 -19.91 3.11 -15.23
C LEU A 9 -20.58 4.43 -14.80
N GLU A 10 -21.86 4.60 -15.07
CA GLU A 10 -22.59 5.83 -14.70
C GLU A 10 -22.69 5.97 -13.17
N GLY A 11 -22.19 7.09 -12.65
CA GLY A 11 -22.21 7.39 -11.21
C GLY A 11 -21.19 6.60 -10.39
N TRP A 12 -20.30 5.84 -11.01
CA TRP A 12 -19.25 5.08 -10.35
C TRP A 12 -17.85 5.51 -10.79
N GLU A 13 -16.92 5.45 -9.86
CA GLU A 13 -15.49 5.58 -10.11
C GLU A 13 -14.74 4.36 -9.61
N PHE A 14 -13.58 4.10 -10.20
CA PHE A 14 -12.80 2.90 -9.95
C PHE A 14 -11.34 3.26 -9.69
N LYS A 15 -10.71 2.49 -8.82
CA LYS A 15 -9.26 2.54 -8.63
C LYS A 15 -8.68 1.15 -8.45
N ILE A 16 -7.38 1.05 -8.68
CA ILE A 16 -6.60 -0.15 -8.37
C ILE A 16 -5.58 0.25 -7.32
N VAL A 17 -5.72 -0.33 -6.13
CA VAL A 17 -4.76 -0.19 -5.05
C VAL A 17 -3.68 -1.24 -5.24
N ARG A 18 -2.42 -0.81 -5.11
CA ARG A 18 -1.21 -1.62 -5.24
C ARG A 18 -0.44 -1.61 -3.92
N SER A 19 0.28 -2.69 -3.64
CA SER A 19 1.18 -2.78 -2.50
C SER A 19 2.49 -3.44 -2.89
N ASN A 20 3.58 -3.00 -2.27
CA ASN A 20 4.89 -3.66 -2.39
C ASN A 20 4.96 -4.96 -1.59
N GLY A 21 4.16 -5.07 -0.53
CA GLY A 21 4.02 -6.29 0.27
C GLY A 21 2.72 -7.04 -0.07
N LYS A 22 2.69 -8.35 0.22
CA LYS A 22 1.47 -9.15 0.05
C LYS A 22 0.33 -8.65 0.94
N ILE A 23 -0.84 -8.47 0.34
CA ILE A 23 -2.12 -8.09 0.93
C ILE A 23 -2.92 -9.37 1.17
N ILE A 24 -2.67 -10.02 2.29
CA ILE A 24 -3.29 -11.28 2.71
C ILE A 24 -3.65 -11.24 4.20
N GLY A 25 -4.60 -12.07 4.62
CA GLY A 25 -5.03 -12.15 6.02
C GLY A 25 -5.51 -10.80 6.56
N ASP A 26 -4.99 -10.41 7.73
CA ASP A 26 -5.38 -9.19 8.44
C ASP A 26 -5.16 -7.93 7.60
N LYS A 27 -4.05 -7.85 6.85
CA LYS A 27 -3.75 -6.70 5.98
C LYS A 27 -4.80 -6.48 4.90
N PHE A 28 -5.43 -7.55 4.42
CA PHE A 28 -6.51 -7.45 3.45
C PHE A 28 -7.78 -6.88 4.10
N GLN A 29 -8.11 -7.32 5.31
CA GLN A 29 -9.26 -6.81 6.06
C GLN A 29 -9.07 -5.36 6.47
N GLU A 30 -7.88 -5.00 6.95
CA GLU A 30 -7.50 -3.62 7.26
C GLU A 30 -7.65 -2.71 6.03
N LEU A 31 -7.12 -3.14 4.88
CA LEU A 31 -7.25 -2.36 3.65
C LEU A 31 -8.71 -2.16 3.25
N ILE A 32 -9.54 -3.21 3.31
CA ILE A 32 -10.97 -3.08 3.01
C ILE A 32 -11.64 -2.12 3.98
N ALA A 33 -11.34 -2.21 5.28
CA ALA A 33 -11.94 -1.35 6.30
C ALA A 33 -11.53 0.12 6.10
N GLU A 34 -10.25 0.39 5.78
CA GLU A 34 -9.75 1.72 5.45
C GLU A 34 -10.47 2.30 4.23
N GLU A 35 -10.54 1.53 3.14
CA GLU A 35 -11.15 1.97 1.89
C GLU A 35 -12.67 2.18 2.05
N ALA A 36 -13.33 1.33 2.85
CA ALA A 36 -14.76 1.45 3.15
C ALA A 36 -15.11 2.76 3.89
N LYS A 37 -14.21 3.30 4.73
CA LYS A 37 -14.42 4.61 5.39
C LYS A 37 -14.62 5.74 4.38
N ASN A 38 -13.95 5.63 3.23
CA ASN A 38 -14.04 6.59 2.13
C ASN A 38 -15.12 6.22 1.09
N GLY A 39 -15.94 5.20 1.37
CA GLY A 39 -17.01 4.73 0.49
C GLY A 39 -16.55 3.83 -0.66
N TRP A 40 -15.31 3.31 -0.61
CA TRP A 40 -14.82 2.36 -1.60
C TRP A 40 -15.27 0.94 -1.26
N GLU A 41 -15.79 0.24 -2.25
CA GLU A 41 -16.22 -1.15 -2.17
C GLU A 41 -15.28 -2.02 -3.01
N GLN A 42 -14.86 -3.15 -2.45
CA GLN A 42 -14.01 -4.11 -3.15
C GLN A 42 -14.79 -4.77 -4.30
N VAL A 43 -14.15 -4.85 -5.47
CA VAL A 43 -14.75 -5.45 -6.67
C VAL A 43 -14.03 -6.72 -7.09
N GLU A 44 -12.70 -6.66 -7.17
CA GLU A 44 -11.91 -7.77 -7.69
C GLU A 44 -10.52 -7.74 -7.04
N LYS A 45 -10.05 -8.89 -6.55
CA LYS A 45 -8.65 -9.07 -6.15
C LYS A 45 -7.92 -9.74 -7.31
N PHE A 46 -7.05 -9.00 -7.99
CA PHE A 46 -6.31 -9.54 -9.14
C PHE A 46 -5.24 -10.54 -8.70
N ASP A 47 -4.53 -10.20 -7.62
CA ASP A 47 -3.47 -10.99 -7.02
C ASP A 47 -3.27 -10.52 -5.56
N ASP A 48 -2.20 -10.97 -4.91
CA ASP A 48 -1.84 -10.56 -3.55
C ASP A 48 -1.28 -9.14 -3.46
N TYR A 49 -1.15 -8.40 -4.56
CA TYR A 49 -0.57 -7.06 -4.58
C TYR A 49 -1.52 -6.01 -5.15
N ARG A 50 -2.58 -6.40 -5.85
CA ARG A 50 -3.47 -5.52 -6.61
C ARG A 50 -4.93 -5.84 -6.37
N ILE A 51 -5.67 -4.85 -5.89
CA ILE A 51 -7.12 -4.97 -5.63
C ILE A 51 -7.84 -3.79 -6.27
N ARG A 52 -8.92 -4.09 -6.98
CA ARG A 52 -9.83 -3.12 -7.60
C ARG A 52 -10.95 -2.76 -6.63
N PHE A 53 -11.22 -1.47 -6.54
CA PHE A 53 -12.33 -0.90 -5.80
C PHE A 53 -13.23 -0.07 -6.72
N LYS A 54 -14.49 0.11 -6.31
CA LYS A 54 -15.45 1.05 -6.90
C LYS A 54 -16.05 1.94 -5.83
N ARG A 55 -16.49 3.14 -6.21
CA ARG A 55 -17.17 4.09 -5.31
C ARG A 55 -18.19 4.92 -6.07
N ARG A 56 -19.27 5.34 -5.40
CA ARG A 56 -20.24 6.30 -5.95
C ARG A 56 -19.62 7.69 -6.04
N ILE A 57 -19.78 8.38 -7.17
CA ILE A 57 -19.25 9.73 -7.39
C ILE A 57 -19.81 10.75 -6.38
N GLU A 58 -21.01 10.52 -5.87
CA GLU A 58 -21.64 11.34 -4.81
C GLU A 58 -20.78 11.42 -3.53
N LYS A 59 -19.99 10.38 -3.24
CA LYS A 59 -19.10 10.36 -2.07
C LYS A 59 -17.97 11.38 -2.15
N ARG A 60 -17.68 11.94 -3.33
CA ARG A 60 -16.64 12.97 -3.51
C ARG A 60 -16.84 14.20 -2.64
N GLN A 61 -18.09 14.52 -2.30
CA GLN A 61 -18.42 15.65 -1.42
C GLN A 61 -17.78 15.50 -0.02
N GLN A 62 -17.49 14.26 0.40
CA GLN A 62 -16.91 13.93 1.69
C GLN A 62 -15.38 13.81 1.64
N ASP A 63 -14.76 13.89 0.46
CA ASP A 63 -13.31 13.70 0.28
C ASP A 63 -12.48 14.73 1.05
N SER A 64 -12.99 15.96 1.19
CA SER A 64 -12.32 17.04 1.94
C SER A 64 -12.19 16.78 3.45
N CYS A 65 -13.02 15.89 4.00
CA CYS A 65 -13.01 15.51 5.41
C CYS A 65 -12.33 14.16 5.66
N ALA A 66 -11.76 13.53 4.62
CA ALA A 66 -11.16 12.21 4.74
C ALA A 66 -9.83 12.26 5.51
N GLU A 67 -9.66 11.33 6.45
CA GLU A 67 -8.42 11.16 7.21
C GLU A 67 -7.27 10.63 6.34
N ILE A 68 -7.61 9.82 5.34
CA ILE A 68 -6.69 9.20 4.38
C ILE A 68 -7.13 9.63 2.98
N ASP A 69 -6.16 10.02 2.14
CA ASP A 69 -6.40 10.36 0.73
C ASP A 69 -7.25 9.27 0.03
N PRO A 70 -8.51 9.57 -0.34
CA PRO A 70 -9.40 8.62 -0.99
C PRO A 70 -8.89 8.13 -2.34
N TYR A 71 -7.98 8.86 -3.01
CA TYR A 71 -7.46 8.51 -4.33
C TYR A 71 -6.07 7.87 -4.29
N ARG A 72 -5.53 7.56 -3.10
CA ARG A 72 -4.28 6.81 -2.99
C ARG A 72 -4.38 5.50 -3.77
N THR A 73 -3.31 5.16 -4.49
CA THR A 73 -3.19 3.93 -5.28
C THR A 73 -2.05 3.04 -4.82
N GLN A 74 -1.23 3.48 -3.87
CA GLN A 74 -0.20 2.67 -3.22
C GLN A 74 -0.43 2.59 -1.71
N VAL A 75 -0.24 1.40 -1.16
CA VAL A 75 -0.32 1.12 0.29
C VAL A 75 0.88 0.28 0.74
N GLY A 76 1.22 0.36 2.02
CA GLY A 76 2.36 -0.34 2.61
C GLY A 76 3.60 0.55 2.77
N ILE A 77 4.76 -0.08 2.91
CA ILE A 77 6.04 0.63 3.08
C ILE A 77 6.42 1.29 1.76
N SER A 78 6.70 2.60 1.81
CA SER A 78 7.21 3.34 0.66
C SER A 78 8.55 2.78 0.19
N ASP A 79 8.79 2.77 -1.11
CA ASP A 79 10.04 2.29 -1.71
C ASP A 79 11.26 2.93 -1.05
N ALA A 80 11.20 4.25 -0.84
CA ALA A 80 12.26 5.00 -0.17
C ALA A 80 12.56 4.47 1.24
N ARG A 81 11.52 4.21 2.05
CA ARG A 81 11.71 3.73 3.43
C ARG A 81 12.29 2.31 3.46
N LEU A 82 11.89 1.45 2.52
CA LEU A 82 12.49 0.12 2.37
C LEU A 82 13.97 0.23 1.99
N VAL A 83 14.29 1.07 1.01
CA VAL A 83 15.65 1.33 0.54
C VAL A 83 16.53 1.85 1.68
N PHE A 84 16.07 2.84 2.44
CA PHE A 84 16.82 3.36 3.60
C PHE A 84 17.04 2.30 4.68
N MET A 85 16.05 1.45 4.96
CA MET A 85 16.24 0.34 5.92
C MET A 85 17.30 -0.66 5.45
N ILE A 86 17.30 -1.02 4.17
CA ILE A 86 18.30 -1.94 3.60
C ILE A 86 19.69 -1.32 3.67
N PHE A 87 19.87 -0.09 3.16
CA PHE A 87 21.17 0.59 3.20
C PHE A 87 21.67 0.82 4.62
N GLY A 88 20.79 1.25 5.53
CA GLY A 88 21.13 1.43 6.94
C GLY A 88 21.57 0.13 7.61
N GLY A 89 20.86 -0.98 7.35
CA GLY A 89 21.21 -2.30 7.87
C GLY A 89 22.55 -2.82 7.33
N VAL A 90 22.79 -2.69 6.02
CA VAL A 90 24.07 -3.07 5.39
C VAL A 90 25.22 -2.23 5.95
N PHE A 91 25.03 -0.91 6.05
CA PHE A 91 26.06 -0.01 6.58
C PHE A 91 26.40 -0.33 8.04
N ALA A 92 25.38 -0.55 8.89
CA ALA A 92 25.58 -0.94 10.27
C ALA A 92 26.32 -2.29 10.39
N PHE A 93 25.95 -3.28 9.58
CA PHE A 93 26.61 -4.58 9.55
C PHE A 93 28.08 -4.47 9.17
N VAL A 94 28.40 -3.70 8.12
CA VAL A 94 29.79 -3.44 7.70
C VAL A 94 30.57 -2.73 8.80
N ALA A 95 29.99 -1.70 9.44
CA ALA A 95 30.65 -0.98 10.52
C ALA A 95 30.97 -1.90 11.72
N ILE A 96 30.05 -2.81 12.07
CA ILE A 96 30.27 -3.81 13.12
C ILE A 96 31.42 -4.75 12.74
N LEU A 97 31.43 -5.30 11.52
CA LEU A 97 32.50 -6.18 11.07
C LEU A 97 33.86 -5.49 11.10
N VAL A 98 33.94 -4.25 10.61
CA VAL A 98 35.17 -3.45 10.65
C VAL A 98 35.60 -3.19 12.10
N GLY A 99 34.67 -2.84 12.99
CA GLY A 99 34.96 -2.65 14.41
C GLY A 99 35.52 -3.90 15.10
N ILE A 100 34.94 -5.07 14.79
CA ILE A 100 35.43 -6.36 15.30
C ILE A 100 36.85 -6.64 14.79
N ILE A 101 37.09 -6.48 13.49
CA ILE A 101 38.40 -6.70 12.88
C ILE A 101 39.45 -5.81 13.55
N ILE A 102 39.16 -4.52 13.71
CA ILE A 102 40.08 -3.58 14.38
C ILE A 102 40.39 -4.07 15.79
N LEU A 103 39.36 -4.40 16.57
CA LEU A 103 39.52 -4.88 17.95
C LEU A 103 40.38 -6.15 18.03
N THR A 104 40.18 -7.12 17.14
CA THR A 104 40.96 -8.37 17.16
C THR A 104 42.39 -8.22 16.65
N THR A 105 42.69 -7.18 15.86
CA THR A 105 44.02 -6.98 15.28
C THR A 105 44.89 -6.02 16.12
N THR A 106 44.27 -5.22 16.99
CA THR A 106 44.96 -4.28 17.90
C THR A 106 44.96 -4.72 19.36
N GLY A 107 44.27 -5.82 19.70
CA GLY A 107 44.28 -6.46 21.02
C GLY A 107 45.34 -7.54 21.20
#